data_AF-A0A8K0GXR4-F1
#
_entry.id   AF-A0A8K0GXR4-F1
#
_cell.length_a   1.000
_cell.length_b   1.000
_cell.length_c   1.000
_cell.angle_alpha   90.00
_cell.angle_beta   90.00
_cell.angle_gamma   90.00
#
_symmetry.space_group_name_H-M   'P 1'
#
loop_
_entity.id
_entity.type
_entity.pdbx_description
1 polymer ?
#
loop_
_entity_poly.entity_id
_entity_poly.type
_entity_poly.pdbx_seq_one_letter_code
_entity_poly.pdbx_strand_id
1 'polypeptide(L)'
;MGVMVLPGLAIFQAPAPAPTNYKFLEDCATKIGACGSEIYTSVFEHGSVSDKCCTKLVFTGKSCHDQLVKYLLSKPGFGGNESETLAKSEDIWDHCVSLSPACSPSF
;
A
#
# COMPACT_ATOMS: atom_id res chain seq x y z
N MET A 1 12.58 22.58 2.29
CA MET A 1 12.97 22.52 3.71
C MET A 1 12.97 23.95 4.23
N GLY A 2 12.06 24.31 5.13
CA GLY A 2 11.99 25.65 5.71
C GLY A 2 12.44 25.61 7.16
N VAL A 3 13.36 26.49 7.55
CA VAL A 3 13.86 26.61 8.93
C VAL A 3 13.22 27.82 9.57
N MET A 4 12.41 27.63 10.63
CA MET A 4 12.13 28.70 11.60
C MET A 4 13.05 28.49 12.79
N VAL A 5 13.90 29.48 13.04
CA VAL A 5 14.87 29.47 14.13
C VAL A 5 14.24 30.23 15.29
N LEU A 6 13.78 29.50 16.32
CA LEU A 6 13.62 30.06 17.67
C LEU A 6 14.93 29.82 18.43
N PRO A 7 15.35 30.73 19.33
CA PRO A 7 16.64 30.60 20.00
C PRO A 7 16.60 29.41 20.95
N GLY A 8 17.36 28.35 20.63
CA GLY A 8 17.80 27.35 21.62
C GLY A 8 17.55 25.87 21.31
N LEU A 9 16.65 25.51 20.37
CA LEU A 9 16.48 24.09 19.98
C LEU A 9 16.25 23.97 18.47
N ALA A 10 17.15 23.25 17.79
CA ALA A 10 16.88 22.76 16.44
C ALA A 10 15.90 21.59 16.54
N ILE A 11 14.59 21.87 16.47
CA ILE A 11 13.59 20.83 16.30
C ILE A 11 13.59 20.46 14.80
N PHE A 12 14.09 19.26 14.47
CA PHE A 12 13.87 18.66 13.16
C PHE A 12 12.38 18.32 13.05
N GLN A 13 11.57 19.30 12.61
CA GLN A 13 10.19 19.03 12.25
C GLN A 13 10.24 18.23 10.95
N ALA A 14 9.88 16.95 11.05
CA ALA A 14 9.56 16.17 9.85
C ALA A 14 8.52 16.98 9.05
N PRO A 15 8.68 17.09 7.72
CA PRO A 15 7.67 17.70 6.88
C PRO A 15 6.32 17.09 7.22
N ALA A 16 5.30 17.93 7.39
CA ALA A 16 3.94 17.42 7.54
C ALA A 16 3.68 16.46 6.37
N PRO A 17 3.23 15.22 6.64
CA PRO A 17 2.89 14.31 5.54
C PRO A 17 1.91 15.04 4.63
N ALA A 18 2.05 14.87 3.31
CA ALA A 18 1.10 15.38 2.34
C ALA A 18 -0.33 15.01 2.79
N PRO A 19 -1.36 15.80 2.46
CA PRO A 19 -2.73 15.51 2.88
C PRO A 19 -3.19 14.17 2.30
N THR A 20 -2.96 13.10 3.05
CA THR A 20 -3.44 11.76 2.76
C THR A 20 -4.94 11.75 3.05
N ASN A 21 -5.75 11.23 2.14
CA ASN A 21 -7.15 10.98 2.43
C ASN A 21 -7.23 9.76 3.37
N TYR A 22 -6.99 9.99 4.65
CA TYR A 22 -6.94 8.95 5.68
C TYR A 22 -8.23 8.13 5.73
N LYS A 23 -9.39 8.78 5.51
CA LYS A 23 -10.67 8.08 5.43
C LYS A 23 -10.70 7.09 4.27
N PHE A 24 -10.22 7.48 3.09
CA PHE A 24 -10.14 6.56 1.95
C PHE A 24 -9.24 5.36 2.25
N LEU A 25 -8.07 5.58 2.86
CA LEU A 25 -7.16 4.50 3.24
C LEU A 25 -7.77 3.56 4.28
N GLU A 26 -8.47 4.11 5.28
CA GLU A 26 -9.18 3.33 6.30
C GLU A 26 -10.32 2.50 5.68
N ASP A 27 -11.11 3.10 4.79
CA ASP A 27 -12.17 2.41 4.04
C ASP A 27 -11.57 1.27 3.18
N CYS A 28 -10.41 1.50 2.55
CA CYS A 28 -9.68 0.47 1.80
C CYS A 28 -9.18 -0.67 2.70
N ALA A 29 -8.53 -0.35 3.82
CA ALA A 29 -8.02 -1.36 4.76
C ALA A 29 -9.17 -2.20 5.35
N THR A 30 -10.29 -1.54 5.67
CA THR A 30 -11.51 -2.20 6.15
C THR A 30 -12.09 -3.15 5.10
N LYS A 31 -12.12 -2.73 3.82
CA LYS A 31 -12.57 -3.59 2.72
C LYS A 31 -11.67 -4.80 2.54
N ILE A 32 -10.35 -4.65 2.58
CA ILE A 32 -9.39 -5.78 2.50
C ILE A 32 -9.60 -6.74 3.68
N GLY A 33 -9.78 -6.20 4.88
CA GLY A 33 -10.10 -6.96 6.10
C GLY A 33 -9.01 -7.97 6.45
N ALA A 34 -9.40 -9.21 6.75
CA ALA A 34 -8.50 -10.27 7.22
C ALA A 34 -7.38 -10.64 6.23
N CYS A 35 -7.48 -10.25 4.96
CA CYS A 35 -6.45 -10.48 3.95
C CYS A 35 -5.28 -9.50 4.04
N GLY A 36 -5.38 -8.45 4.87
CA GLY A 36 -4.41 -7.38 4.94
C GLY A 36 -3.01 -7.85 5.34
N SER A 37 -2.90 -8.78 6.29
CA SER A 37 -1.61 -9.34 6.71
C SER A 37 -0.95 -10.14 5.61
N GLU A 38 -1.70 -10.97 4.89
CA GLU A 38 -1.19 -11.80 3.79
C GLU A 38 -0.67 -10.94 2.63
N ILE A 39 -1.44 -9.91 2.27
CA ILE A 39 -1.03 -8.94 1.22
C ILE A 39 0.20 -8.15 1.69
N TYR A 40 0.22 -7.69 2.94
CA TYR A 40 1.36 -6.98 3.51
C TYR A 40 2.64 -7.82 3.47
N THR A 41 2.62 -9.04 4.01
CA THR A 41 3.78 -9.95 4.01
C THR A 41 4.22 -10.28 2.59
N SER A 42 3.27 -10.46 1.67
CA SER A 42 3.59 -10.72 0.27
C SER A 42 4.27 -9.53 -0.41
N VAL A 43 3.85 -8.29 -0.14
CA VAL A 43 4.45 -7.08 -0.73
C VAL A 43 5.79 -6.72 -0.07
N PHE A 44 5.87 -6.73 1.26
CA PHE A 44 7.00 -6.12 1.99
C PHE A 44 8.04 -7.13 2.50
N GLU A 45 7.71 -8.42 2.52
CA GLU A 45 8.57 -9.46 3.09
C GLU A 45 8.72 -10.63 2.09
N HIS A 46 8.66 -11.88 2.53
CA HIS A 46 8.55 -13.05 1.66
C HIS A 46 7.25 -13.78 2.01
N GLY A 47 6.35 -13.88 1.04
CA GLY A 47 5.04 -14.48 1.22
C GLY A 47 4.32 -14.72 -0.10
N SER A 48 3.13 -15.29 0.00
CA SER A 48 2.21 -15.52 -1.12
C SER A 48 0.82 -15.05 -0.72
N VAL A 49 0.00 -14.69 -1.71
CA VAL A 49 -1.42 -14.36 -1.50
C VAL A 49 -2.29 -15.53 -1.96
N SER A 50 -3.14 -16.02 -1.08
CA SER A 50 -4.11 -17.08 -1.33
C SER A 50 -5.17 -16.64 -2.34
N ASP A 51 -5.74 -17.58 -3.11
CA ASP A 51 -6.79 -17.29 -4.09
C ASP A 51 -7.98 -16.52 -3.50
N LYS A 52 -8.35 -16.85 -2.25
CA LYS A 52 -9.39 -16.15 -1.49
C LYS A 52 -9.02 -14.68 -1.29
N CYS A 53 -7.78 -14.40 -0.88
CA CYS A 53 -7.32 -13.04 -0.66
C CYS A 53 -7.00 -12.30 -1.95
N CYS A 54 -6.62 -12.99 -3.02
CA CYS A 54 -6.55 -12.43 -4.37
C CYS A 54 -7.91 -11.96 -4.85
N THR A 55 -8.95 -12.80 -4.74
CA THR A 55 -10.33 -12.42 -5.09
C THR A 55 -10.77 -11.18 -4.31
N LYS A 56 -10.44 -11.13 -3.02
CA LYS A 56 -10.78 -10.01 -2.15
C LYS A 56 -10.02 -8.73 -2.51
N LEU A 57 -8.74 -8.85 -2.85
CA LEU A 57 -7.89 -7.74 -3.29
C LEU A 57 -8.43 -7.15 -4.59
N VAL A 58 -8.72 -7.99 -5.59
CA VAL A 58 -9.29 -7.57 -6.88
C VAL A 58 -10.64 -6.89 -6.70
N PHE A 59 -11.54 -7.47 -5.88
CA PHE A 59 -12.84 -6.87 -5.56
C PHE A 59 -12.71 -5.51 -4.86
N THR A 60 -11.69 -5.34 -4.01
CA THR A 60 -11.44 -4.05 -3.34
C THR A 60 -10.96 -2.98 -4.32
N GLY A 61 -10.24 -3.39 -5.38
CA GLY A 61 -9.86 -2.56 -6.50
C GLY A 61 -8.43 -2.01 -6.41
N LYS A 62 -7.82 -1.80 -7.59
CA LYS A 62 -6.39 -1.45 -7.71
C LYS A 62 -6.05 -0.15 -6.99
N SER A 63 -6.94 0.84 -7.05
CA SER A 63 -6.73 2.12 -6.37
C SER A 63 -6.54 1.96 -4.86
N CYS A 64 -7.30 1.08 -4.21
CA CYS A 64 -7.12 0.82 -2.78
C CYS A 64 -5.78 0.14 -2.49
N HIS A 65 -5.39 -0.86 -3.29
CA HIS A 65 -4.10 -1.54 -3.17
C HIS A 65 -2.92 -0.57 -3.32
N ASP A 66 -2.88 0.15 -4.45
CA ASP A 66 -1.79 1.07 -4.79
C ASP A 66 -1.63 2.17 -3.73
N GLN A 67 -2.73 2.72 -3.23
CA GLN A 67 -2.68 3.82 -2.26
C GLN A 67 -2.26 3.34 -0.87
N LEU A 68 -2.68 2.14 -0.44
CA LEU A 68 -2.20 1.55 0.81
C LEU A 68 -0.71 1.25 0.77
N VAL A 69 -0.21 0.69 -0.34
CA VAL A 69 1.23 0.42 -0.51
C VAL A 69 2.04 1.72 -0.50
N LYS A 70 1.63 2.73 -1.29
CA LYS A 70 2.27 4.06 -1.30
C LYS A 70 2.26 4.74 0.07
N TYR A 71 1.16 4.60 0.82
CA TYR A 71 1.08 5.13 2.17
C TYR A 71 2.07 4.48 3.14
N LEU A 72 2.29 3.17 3.02
CA LEU A 72 3.27 2.45 3.84
C LEU A 72 4.71 2.82 3.45
N LEU A 73 4.99 2.93 2.15
CA LEU A 73 6.29 3.40 1.62
C LEU A 73 6.61 4.82 2.07
N SER A 74 5.62 5.68 2.22
CA SER A 74 5.83 7.07 2.68
C SER A 74 6.10 7.18 4.19
N LYS A 75 6.08 6.09 4.96
CA LYS A 75 6.31 6.15 6.41
C LYS A 75 7.80 6.31 6.73
N PRO A 76 8.16 7.15 7.71
CA PRO A 76 9.56 7.42 8.10
C PRO A 76 10.32 6.25 8.75
N GLY A 77 9.84 5.00 8.57
CA GLY A 77 10.51 3.78 9.01
C GLY A 77 10.60 2.70 7.93
N PHE A 78 10.14 2.99 6.70
CA PHE A 78 10.35 2.07 5.59
C PHE A 78 11.84 2.08 5.21
N GLY A 79 12.52 0.95 5.45
CA GLY A 79 13.96 0.77 5.18
C GLY A 79 14.25 -0.07 3.94
N GLY A 80 13.22 -0.47 3.18
CA GLY A 80 13.36 -1.30 1.98
C GLY A 80 13.62 -0.50 0.71
N ASN A 81 13.73 -1.20 -0.43
CA ASN A 81 13.82 -0.58 -1.73
C ASN A 81 12.41 -0.27 -2.27
N GLU A 82 12.09 1.03 -2.38
CA GLU A 82 10.77 1.49 -2.82
C GLU A 82 10.38 0.94 -4.21
N SER A 83 11.32 0.98 -5.17
CA SER A 83 11.06 0.53 -6.54
C SER A 83 10.82 -0.97 -6.62
N GLU A 84 11.58 -1.75 -5.85
CA GLU A 84 11.41 -3.20 -5.78
C GLU A 84 10.08 -3.57 -5.12
N THR A 85 9.72 -2.89 -4.02
CA THR A 85 8.44 -3.09 -3.34
C THR A 85 7.25 -2.71 -4.24
N LEU A 86 7.36 -1.63 -5.00
CA LEU A 86 6.32 -1.24 -5.98
C LEU A 86 6.18 -2.27 -7.09
N ALA A 87 7.29 -2.74 -7.69
CA ALA A 87 7.26 -3.76 -8.73
C ALA A 87 6.61 -5.05 -8.20
N LYS A 88 7.00 -5.50 -7.01
CA LYS A 88 6.41 -6.67 -6.37
C LYS A 88 4.92 -6.51 -6.05
N SER A 89 4.51 -5.29 -5.66
CA SER A 89 3.11 -4.95 -5.45
C SER A 89 2.29 -5.04 -6.74
N GLU A 90 2.86 -4.67 -7.88
CA GLU A 90 2.24 -4.82 -9.20
C GLU A 90 2.15 -6.29 -9.63
N ASP A 91 3.23 -7.07 -9.45
CA ASP A 91 3.24 -8.50 -9.75
C ASP A 91 2.14 -9.27 -8.98
N ILE A 92 1.96 -8.95 -7.69
CA ILE A 92 0.90 -9.54 -6.86
C ILE A 92 -0.49 -9.16 -7.39
N TRP A 93 -0.68 -7.90 -7.78
CA TRP A 93 -1.95 -7.44 -8.33
C TRP A 93 -2.27 -8.19 -9.62
N ASP A 94 -1.32 -8.27 -10.56
CA ASP A 94 -1.50 -8.93 -11.85
C ASP A 94 -1.74 -10.44 -11.69
N HIS A 95 -1.00 -11.08 -10.77
CA HIS A 95 -1.26 -12.47 -10.40
C HIS A 95 -2.70 -12.65 -9.91
N CYS A 96 -3.16 -11.83 -8.97
CA CYS A 96 -4.52 -11.94 -8.43
C CYS A 96 -5.62 -11.65 -9.47
N VAL A 97 -5.38 -10.72 -10.41
CA VAL A 97 -6.28 -10.48 -11.55
C VAL A 97 -6.35 -11.70 -12.46
N SER A 98 -5.22 -12.35 -12.74
CA SER A 98 -5.18 -13.56 -13.59
C SER A 98 -5.98 -14.73 -13.03
N LEU A 99 -6.08 -14.83 -11.70
CA LEU A 99 -6.87 -15.84 -10.99
C LEU A 99 -8.37 -15.50 -10.93
N SER A 100 -8.76 -14.28 -11.32
CA SER A 100 -10.12 -13.77 -11.20
C SER A 100 -10.80 -13.63 -12.58
N PRO A 101 -11.17 -14.73 -13.26
CA PRO A 101 -11.74 -14.70 -14.61
C PRO A 101 -13.08 -13.95 -14.69
N ALA A 102 -13.78 -13.75 -13.56
CA ALA A 102 -15.02 -12.98 -13.49
C ALA A 102 -14.84 -11.45 -13.67
N CYS A 103 -13.60 -10.94 -13.67
CA CYS A 103 -13.30 -9.52 -13.89
C CYS A 103 -12.45 -9.25 -15.15
N SER A 104 -12.18 -10.28 -15.97
CA SER A 104 -11.59 -10.07 -17.30
C SER A 104 -12.67 -9.51 -18.24
N PRO A 105 -12.43 -8.41 -18.97
CA PRO A 105 -13.34 -8.02 -20.03
C PRO A 105 -13.35 -9.13 -21.06
N SER A 106 -14.51 -9.74 -21.26
CA SER A 106 -14.75 -10.65 -22.38
C SER A 106 -14.40 -9.91 -23.67
N PHE A 107 -13.40 -10.40 -24.40
CA PHE A 107 -13.08 -9.93 -25.76
C PHE A 107 -14.17 -10.32 -26.75
#